data_AF-A0A2V9KQP7-F1
#
_entry.id   AF-A0A2V9KQP7-F1
#
_cell.length_a   1.000
_cell.length_b   1.000
_cell.length_c   1.000
_cell.angle_alpha   90.00
_cell.angle_beta   90.00
_cell.angle_gamma   90.00
#
_symmetry.space_group_name_H-M   'P 1'
#
loop_
_entity.id
_entity.type
_entity.pdbx_description
1 polymer ?
#
loop_
_entity_poly.entity_id
_entity_poly.type
_entity_poly.pdbx_seq_one_letter_code
_entity_poly.pdbx_strand_id
1 'polypeptide(L)'
;MAKRPHKAKQKKQGAATDQSGRRKSRHGGRTRFTNFGLLPDGVKVDAENMLVNGATFEDTTEYINQRHQEEGGAQGITLAAVKHYFRSNLDMQRRRVRCMQEAAQTLKDALKGDPDSAQADLANAFITTGLMGLDRQGSAYSVKDAQRAYEARRIADQRIKTEVLKRENMASKLHDLKQAIAKESQGHGLGPETLQKIQAIYGLIGKQEAEAGGE
;
A
#
# COMPACT_ATOMS: atom_id res chain seq x y z
N MET A 1 36.62 -28.21 76.68
CA MET A 1 35.55 -28.21 75.66
C MET A 1 35.39 -26.79 75.12
N ALA A 2 35.90 -26.50 73.92
CA ALA A 2 35.86 -25.17 73.32
C ALA A 2 34.63 -25.02 72.40
N LYS A 3 33.74 -24.06 72.69
CA LYS A 3 32.58 -23.72 71.86
C LYS A 3 33.05 -22.89 70.65
N ARG A 4 32.81 -23.40 69.43
CA ARG A 4 33.02 -22.67 68.16
C ARG A 4 31.91 -21.63 67.95
N PRO A 5 32.21 -20.41 67.48
CA PRO A 5 31.18 -19.43 67.13
C PRO A 5 30.56 -19.74 65.76
N HIS A 6 29.23 -19.72 65.68
CA HIS A 6 28.48 -19.80 64.43
C HIS A 6 28.69 -18.52 63.60
N LYS A 7 29.34 -18.64 62.44
CA LYS A 7 29.36 -17.57 61.42
C LYS A 7 27.97 -17.45 60.78
N ALA A 8 27.31 -16.32 60.98
CA ALA A 8 26.10 -15.97 60.26
C ALA A 8 26.39 -15.85 58.76
N LYS A 9 25.73 -16.68 57.94
CA LYS A 9 25.76 -16.57 56.48
C LYS A 9 25.09 -15.25 56.07
N GLN A 10 25.88 -14.29 55.59
CA GLN A 10 25.37 -13.12 54.88
C GLN A 10 24.52 -13.59 53.69
N LYS A 11 23.21 -13.28 53.71
CA LYS A 11 22.33 -13.43 52.55
C LYS A 11 22.87 -12.50 51.45
N LYS A 12 23.54 -13.09 50.45
CA LYS A 12 23.84 -12.38 49.20
C LYS A 12 22.52 -11.94 48.59
N GLN A 13 22.25 -10.64 48.63
CA GLN A 13 21.11 -10.03 47.95
C GLN A 13 21.23 -10.38 46.46
N GLY A 14 20.29 -11.21 45.98
CA GLY A 14 20.18 -11.50 44.55
C GLY A 14 19.86 -10.23 43.78
N ALA A 15 20.27 -10.17 42.51
CA ALA A 15 20.06 -9.02 41.63
C ALA A 15 18.58 -8.60 41.61
N ALA A 16 18.33 -7.29 41.75
CA ALA A 16 17.00 -6.70 41.75
C ALA A 16 16.20 -7.09 40.49
N THR A 17 15.27 -8.01 40.67
CA THR A 17 14.25 -8.39 39.68
C THR A 17 13.30 -7.23 39.43
N ASP A 18 12.85 -7.06 38.19
CA ASP A 18 11.71 -6.19 37.91
C ASP A 18 10.41 -6.80 38.49
N GLN A 19 9.32 -6.04 38.51
CA GLN A 19 8.02 -6.48 39.05
C GLN A 19 7.44 -7.72 38.32
N SER A 20 8.04 -8.17 37.21
CA SER A 20 7.63 -9.37 36.47
C SER A 20 8.44 -10.63 36.84
N GLY A 21 9.40 -10.52 37.76
CA GLY A 21 10.24 -11.64 38.19
C GLY A 21 11.24 -12.13 37.13
N ARG A 22 11.40 -11.42 36.01
CA ARG A 22 12.37 -11.76 34.98
C ARG A 22 13.75 -11.19 35.32
N ARG A 23 14.79 -11.97 35.04
CA ARG A 23 16.18 -11.52 35.15
C ARG A 23 16.40 -10.36 34.18
N LYS A 24 16.76 -9.17 34.70
CA LYS A 24 17.23 -8.05 33.88
C LYS A 24 18.39 -8.56 33.01
N SER A 25 18.22 -8.55 31.69
CA SER A 25 19.28 -8.90 30.76
C SER A 25 20.44 -7.90 30.94
N ARG A 26 21.68 -8.39 30.85
CA ARG A 26 22.91 -7.57 30.97
C ARG A 26 23.07 -6.51 29.87
N HIS A 27 22.14 -6.47 28.91
CA HIS A 27 22.08 -5.49 27.83
C HIS A 27 21.05 -4.40 28.20
N GLY A 28 21.21 -3.83 29.39
CA GLY A 28 20.34 -2.81 29.95
C GLY A 28 20.52 -1.47 29.24
N GLY A 29 20.10 -1.40 27.98
CA GLY A 29 19.75 -0.12 27.38
C GLY A 29 18.68 0.55 28.25
N ARG A 30 18.81 1.85 28.45
CA ARG A 30 17.85 2.73 29.14
C ARG A 30 16.41 2.22 28.96
N THR A 31 15.78 1.82 30.07
CA THR A 31 14.45 1.17 30.06
C THR A 31 13.42 2.11 29.44
N ARG A 32 12.94 1.82 28.23
CA ARG A 32 11.88 2.61 27.61
C ARG A 32 10.54 2.37 28.31
N PHE A 33 9.69 3.39 28.36
CA PHE A 33 8.30 3.29 28.81
C PHE A 33 7.53 2.30 27.93
N THR A 34 6.91 1.33 28.58
CA THR A 34 5.98 0.37 27.98
C THR A 34 4.53 0.82 28.08
N ASN A 35 4.27 1.92 28.81
CA ASN A 35 2.95 2.48 28.99
C ASN A 35 2.96 3.97 28.62
N PHE A 36 2.07 4.37 27.70
CA PHE A 36 1.90 5.75 27.26
C PHE A 36 1.39 6.68 28.37
N GLY A 37 0.64 6.15 29.34
CA GLY A 37 0.11 6.94 30.46
C GLY A 37 1.17 7.43 31.44
N LEU A 38 2.42 6.96 31.33
CA LEU A 38 3.54 7.40 32.16
C LEU A 38 4.30 8.60 31.56
N LEU A 39 3.89 9.08 30.38
CA LEU A 39 4.48 10.25 29.76
C LEU A 39 4.12 11.54 30.53
N PRO A 40 5.01 12.54 30.56
CA PRO A 40 4.67 13.87 31.05
C PRO A 40 3.47 14.44 30.30
N ASP A 41 2.59 15.16 31.01
CA ASP A 41 1.32 15.63 30.45
C ASP A 41 1.50 16.49 29.18
N GLY A 42 2.51 17.36 29.14
CA GLY A 42 2.81 18.17 27.96
C GLY A 42 3.14 17.33 26.72
N VAL A 43 4.07 16.38 26.87
CA VAL A 43 4.48 15.47 25.78
C VAL A 43 3.33 14.56 25.36
N LYS A 44 2.52 14.12 26.33
CA LYS A 44 1.34 13.30 26.10
C LYS A 44 0.32 14.03 25.23
N VAL A 45 -0.05 15.26 25.57
CA VAL A 45 -1.01 16.06 24.79
C VAL A 45 -0.50 16.29 23.37
N ASP A 46 0.77 16.64 23.20
CA ASP A 46 1.37 16.82 21.87
C ASP A 46 1.30 15.55 21.04
N ALA A 47 1.68 14.41 21.62
CA ALA A 47 1.63 13.12 20.96
C ALA A 47 0.19 12.70 20.61
N GLU A 48 -0.79 12.97 21.46
CA GLU A 48 -2.20 12.74 21.16
C GLU A 48 -2.68 13.58 19.98
N ASN A 49 -2.30 14.85 19.93
CA ASN A 49 -2.62 15.74 18.82
C ASN A 49 -1.99 15.26 17.51
N MET A 50 -0.72 14.83 17.54
CA MET A 50 -0.06 14.24 16.36
C MET A 50 -0.82 13.01 15.84
N LEU A 51 -1.22 12.10 16.74
CA LEU A 51 -1.99 10.91 16.37
C LEU A 51 -3.37 11.27 15.82
N VAL A 52 -4.05 12.28 16.36
CA VAL A 52 -5.35 12.74 15.83
C VAL A 52 -5.20 13.40 14.47
N ASN A 53 -4.12 14.16 14.26
CA ASN A 53 -3.83 14.88 13.01
C ASN A 53 -3.31 13.98 11.88
N GLY A 54 -3.15 12.68 12.12
CA GLY A 54 -2.79 11.73 11.07
C GLY A 54 -1.34 11.25 11.08
N ALA A 55 -0.51 11.67 12.04
CA ALA A 55 0.87 11.18 12.14
C ALA A 55 0.93 9.65 12.30
N THR A 56 2.02 9.04 11.84
CA THR A 56 2.25 7.60 12.01
C THR A 56 2.64 7.27 13.45
N PHE A 57 2.48 6.02 13.85
CA PHE A 57 2.93 5.59 15.19
C PHE A 57 4.44 5.71 15.34
N GLU A 58 5.19 5.47 14.26
CA GLU A 58 6.63 5.63 14.21
C GLU A 58 7.05 7.08 14.43
N ASP A 59 6.49 8.03 13.68
CA ASP A 59 6.83 9.46 13.79
C ASP A 59 6.46 10.00 15.19
N THR A 60 5.32 9.59 15.73
CA THR A 60 4.90 9.96 17.09
C THR A 60 5.87 9.39 18.14
N THR A 61 6.32 8.14 17.96
CA THR A 61 7.29 7.50 18.85
C THR A 61 8.66 8.20 18.77
N GLU A 62 9.10 8.56 17.57
CA GLU A 62 10.33 9.32 17.34
C GLU A 62 10.26 10.70 18.00
N TYR A 63 9.17 11.43 17.82
CA TYR A 63 8.93 12.74 18.45
C TYR A 63 9.02 12.66 19.98
N ILE A 64 8.28 11.73 20.60
CA ILE A 64 8.29 11.55 22.07
C ILE A 64 9.72 11.24 22.55
N ASN A 65 10.44 10.37 21.84
CA ASN A 65 11.79 9.97 22.21
C ASN A 65 12.80 11.12 22.07
N GLN A 66 12.64 11.97 21.07
CA GLN A 66 13.49 13.14 20.86
C GLN A 66 13.26 14.18 21.96
N ARG A 67 11.99 14.55 22.23
CA ARG A 67 11.61 15.47 23.32
C ARG A 67 12.16 15.01 24.68
N HIS A 68 12.03 13.72 24.98
CA HIS A 68 12.55 13.17 26.22
C HIS A 68 14.08 13.24 26.33
N GLN A 69 14.82 13.13 25.22
CA GLN A 69 16.28 13.28 25.24
C GLN A 69 16.70 14.73 25.50
N GLU A 70 15.99 15.69 24.92
CA GLU A 70 16.23 17.12 25.07
C GLU A 70 15.97 17.60 26.51
N GLU A 71 14.94 17.05 27.16
CA GLU A 71 14.59 17.34 28.57
C GLU A 71 15.49 16.58 29.58
N GLY A 72 16.55 15.90 29.11
CA GLY A 72 17.47 15.13 29.97
C GLY A 72 16.88 13.82 30.52
N GLY A 73 15.72 13.41 30.01
CA GLY A 73 15.05 12.17 30.37
C GLY A 73 15.78 10.95 29.80
N ALA A 74 16.14 10.01 30.68
CA ALA A 74 16.83 8.80 30.25
C ALA A 74 15.90 7.77 29.55
N GLN A 75 14.57 7.90 29.66
CA GLN A 75 13.62 6.88 29.20
C GLN A 75 12.75 7.40 28.07
N GLY A 76 12.89 6.82 26.88
CA GLY A 76 11.97 7.04 25.76
C GLY A 76 10.75 6.11 25.84
N ILE A 77 9.80 6.19 24.92
CA ILE A 77 8.66 5.28 24.79
C ILE A 77 8.89 4.19 23.74
N THR A 78 8.27 3.03 23.94
CA THR A 78 8.23 1.96 22.94
C THR A 78 7.08 2.16 21.94
N LEU A 79 7.30 1.78 20.67
CA LEU A 79 6.25 1.80 19.64
C LEU A 79 5.01 1.00 20.06
N ALA A 80 5.21 -0.14 20.74
CA ALA A 80 4.13 -0.98 21.24
C ALA A 80 3.23 -0.25 22.24
N ALA A 81 3.81 0.60 23.09
CA ALA A 81 3.04 1.40 24.05
C ALA A 81 2.12 2.40 23.35
N VAL A 82 2.64 3.09 22.33
CA VAL A 82 1.86 4.04 21.50
C VAL A 82 0.72 3.31 20.77
N LYS A 83 1.02 2.18 20.12
CA LYS A 83 0.03 1.35 19.43
C LYS A 83 -1.07 0.86 20.38
N HIS A 84 -0.68 0.33 21.54
CA HIS A 84 -1.63 -0.16 22.54
C HIS A 84 -2.53 0.97 23.02
N TYR A 85 -1.95 2.12 23.37
CA TYR A 85 -2.70 3.27 23.85
C TYR A 85 -3.76 3.73 22.85
N PHE A 86 -3.35 3.97 21.60
CA PHE A 86 -4.28 4.39 20.55
C PHE A 86 -5.40 3.37 20.32
N ARG A 87 -5.07 2.07 20.28
CA ARG A 87 -6.05 0.99 20.09
C ARG A 87 -7.04 0.86 21.26
N SER A 88 -6.59 1.15 22.48
CA SER A 88 -7.45 1.16 23.66
C SER A 88 -8.31 2.41 23.83
N ASN A 89 -8.01 3.50 23.10
CA ASN A 89 -8.70 4.78 23.24
C ASN A 89 -9.63 5.05 22.05
N LEU A 90 -10.90 4.64 22.19
CA LEU A 90 -11.91 4.79 21.14
C LEU A 90 -12.22 6.25 20.80
N ASP A 91 -12.19 7.15 21.78
CA ASP A 91 -12.48 8.56 21.56
C ASP A 91 -11.38 9.23 20.74
N MET A 92 -10.12 8.82 20.94
CA MET A 92 -9.00 9.26 20.09
C MET A 92 -9.15 8.78 18.65
N GLN A 93 -9.56 7.52 18.45
CA GLN A 93 -9.82 6.97 17.12
C GLN A 93 -10.93 7.74 16.41
N ARG A 94 -12.03 8.05 17.11
CA ARG A 94 -13.13 8.86 16.58
C ARG A 94 -12.68 10.27 16.21
N ARG A 95 -11.90 10.94 17.07
CA ARG A 95 -11.33 12.26 16.78
C ARG A 95 -10.45 12.21 15.53
N ARG A 96 -9.56 11.23 15.40
CA ARG A 96 -8.73 11.05 14.21
C ARG A 96 -9.59 10.85 12.96
N VAL A 97 -10.59 9.96 13.00
CA VAL A 97 -11.50 9.74 11.87
C VAL A 97 -12.19 11.03 11.44
N ARG A 98 -12.67 11.83 12.40
CA ARG A 98 -13.29 13.12 12.11
C ARG A 98 -12.31 14.10 11.45
N CYS A 99 -11.11 14.28 12.00
CA CYS A 99 -10.09 15.14 11.37
C CYS A 99 -9.74 14.68 9.95
N MET A 100 -9.64 13.38 9.72
CA MET A 100 -9.38 12.83 8.39
C MET A 100 -10.56 13.06 7.43
N GLN A 101 -11.80 12.99 7.89
CA GLN A 101 -12.99 13.33 7.11
C GLN A 101 -13.02 14.82 6.74
N GLU A 102 -12.70 15.71 7.69
CA GLU A 102 -12.62 17.16 7.47
C GLU A 102 -11.53 17.51 6.45
N ALA A 103 -10.35 16.89 6.57
CA ALA A 103 -9.27 17.05 5.59
C ALA A 103 -9.67 16.53 4.20
N ALA A 104 -10.29 15.35 4.13
CA ALA A 104 -10.79 14.79 2.87
C ALA A 104 -11.86 15.68 2.22
N GLN A 105 -12.75 16.26 3.02
CA GLN A 105 -13.78 17.18 2.53
C GLN A 105 -13.16 18.48 1.99
N THR A 106 -12.16 19.03 2.69
CA THR A 106 -11.40 20.20 2.24
C THR A 106 -10.69 19.93 0.91
N LEU A 107 -10.07 18.76 0.77
CA LEU A 107 -9.42 18.32 -0.47
C LEU A 107 -10.43 18.10 -1.61
N LYS A 108 -11.61 17.54 -1.30
CA LYS A 108 -12.71 17.39 -2.26
C LYS A 108 -13.27 18.72 -2.73
N ASP A 109 -13.33 19.72 -1.86
CA ASP A 109 -13.78 21.05 -2.24
C ASP A 109 -12.72 21.80 -3.06
N ALA A 110 -11.42 21.56 -2.80
CA ALA A 110 -10.32 22.05 -3.65
C ALA A 110 -10.37 21.45 -5.07
N LEU A 111 -10.75 20.17 -5.19
CA LEU A 111 -10.93 19.47 -6.49
C LEU A 111 -12.03 20.05 -7.37
N LYS A 112 -13.01 20.79 -6.81
CA LYS A 112 -14.05 21.47 -7.60
C LYS A 112 -13.52 22.71 -8.33
N GLY A 113 -12.33 23.18 -7.99
CA GLY A 113 -11.62 24.24 -8.68
C GLY A 113 -10.88 23.72 -9.91
N ASP A 114 -9.60 24.04 -10.02
CA ASP A 114 -8.76 23.63 -11.15
C ASP A 114 -8.29 22.16 -10.97
N PRO A 115 -8.73 21.23 -11.85
CA PRO A 115 -8.39 19.81 -11.75
C PRO A 115 -6.90 19.51 -11.92
N ASP A 116 -6.15 20.42 -12.56
CA ASP A 116 -4.70 20.28 -12.81
C ASP A 116 -3.86 21.01 -11.73
N SER A 117 -4.50 21.48 -10.66
CA SER A 117 -3.78 22.10 -9.54
C SER A 117 -3.01 21.05 -8.71
N ALA A 118 -1.87 21.45 -8.15
CA ALA A 118 -1.09 20.61 -7.23
C ALA A 118 -1.94 20.10 -6.04
N GLN A 119 -2.99 20.82 -5.68
CA GLN A 119 -3.93 20.47 -4.62
C GLN A 119 -4.93 19.39 -5.05
N ALA A 120 -5.36 19.40 -6.31
CA ALA A 120 -6.14 18.34 -6.94
C ALA A 120 -5.33 17.04 -7.08
N ASP A 121 -4.06 17.13 -7.47
CA ASP A 121 -3.14 15.98 -7.50
C ASP A 121 -2.94 15.37 -6.11
N LEU A 122 -2.81 16.20 -5.09
CA LEU A 122 -2.66 15.75 -3.70
C LEU A 122 -3.95 15.12 -3.17
N ALA A 123 -5.11 15.69 -3.51
CA ALA A 123 -6.42 15.10 -3.20
C ALA A 123 -6.63 13.76 -3.90
N ASN A 124 -6.25 13.66 -5.18
CA ASN A 124 -6.28 12.40 -5.94
C ASN A 124 -5.32 11.40 -5.33
N ALA A 125 -4.08 11.78 -5.00
CA ALA A 125 -3.13 10.90 -4.32
C ALA A 125 -3.69 10.43 -2.97
N PHE A 126 -4.31 11.30 -2.19
CA PHE A 126 -4.93 10.97 -0.90
C PHE A 126 -6.11 9.99 -1.03
N ILE A 127 -6.99 10.20 -2.03
CA ILE A 127 -8.12 9.31 -2.33
C ILE A 127 -7.63 7.96 -2.87
N THR A 128 -6.61 7.96 -3.74
CA THR A 128 -6.12 6.77 -4.44
C THR A 128 -5.21 5.90 -3.56
N THR A 129 -4.40 6.52 -2.70
CA THR A 129 -3.55 5.79 -1.75
C THR A 129 -4.29 5.32 -0.50
N GLY A 130 -5.53 5.78 -0.31
CA GLY A 130 -6.40 5.36 0.76
C GLY A 130 -5.75 5.58 2.12
N LEU A 131 -5.88 6.80 2.66
CA LEU A 131 -5.69 7.09 4.08
C LEU A 131 -4.40 6.47 4.65
N MET A 132 -3.26 7.18 4.53
CA MET A 132 -1.95 6.74 5.02
C MET A 132 -2.10 5.91 6.29
N GLY A 133 -1.82 4.61 6.13
CA GLY A 133 -1.99 3.63 7.19
C GLY A 133 -1.27 4.07 8.45
N LEU A 134 -1.83 3.73 9.61
CA LEU A 134 -1.27 4.05 10.92
C LEU A 134 0.18 3.55 11.10
N ASP A 135 0.60 2.59 10.28
CA ASP A 135 1.95 2.02 10.24
C ASP A 135 2.69 2.45 8.97
N ARG A 136 3.93 2.92 9.14
CA ARG A 136 4.87 3.21 8.04
C ARG A 136 5.13 1.99 7.13
N GLN A 137 4.94 0.77 7.66
CA GLN A 137 5.04 -0.47 6.88
C GLN A 137 3.90 -0.66 5.87
N GLY A 138 2.72 -0.05 6.09
CA GLY A 138 1.61 -0.10 5.15
C GLY A 138 1.66 0.99 4.07
N SER A 139 2.42 2.07 4.30
CA SER A 139 2.54 3.20 3.37
C SER A 139 3.77 3.12 2.46
N ALA A 140 4.62 2.11 2.61
CA ALA A 140 5.75 1.89 1.72
C ALA A 140 5.27 1.20 0.44
N TYR A 141 4.80 1.98 -0.54
CA TYR A 141 4.87 1.55 -1.93
C TYR A 141 6.34 1.26 -2.23
N SER A 142 6.71 -0.01 -2.25
CA SER A 142 8.04 -0.42 -2.67
C SER A 142 8.24 0.04 -4.10
N VAL A 143 9.43 0.54 -4.45
CA VAL A 143 9.79 0.85 -5.84
C VAL A 143 9.53 -0.35 -6.76
N LYS A 144 9.63 -1.58 -6.22
CA LYS A 144 9.29 -2.80 -6.94
C LYS A 144 7.80 -2.94 -7.24
N ASP A 145 6.92 -2.49 -6.34
CA ASP A 145 5.47 -2.53 -6.56
C ASP A 145 5.03 -1.44 -7.54
N ALA A 146 5.66 -0.26 -7.51
CA ALA A 146 5.50 0.76 -8.53
C ALA A 146 5.96 0.29 -9.92
N GLN A 147 7.10 -0.42 -10.00
CA GLN A 147 7.58 -1.04 -11.23
C GLN A 147 6.62 -2.12 -11.76
N ARG A 148 6.12 -3.01 -10.89
CA ARG A 148 5.12 -4.01 -11.29
C ARG A 148 3.83 -3.39 -11.82
N ALA A 149 3.34 -2.32 -11.17
CA ALA A 149 2.15 -1.62 -11.63
C ALA A 149 2.36 -0.93 -12.99
N TYR A 150 3.55 -0.35 -13.21
CA TYR A 150 3.93 0.24 -14.48
C TYR A 150 4.04 -0.81 -15.60
N GLU A 151 4.67 -1.95 -15.34
CA GLU A 151 4.76 -3.06 -16.30
C GLU A 151 3.39 -3.66 -16.62
N ALA A 152 2.53 -3.83 -15.61
CA ALA A 152 1.17 -4.32 -15.80
C ALA A 152 0.35 -3.38 -16.69
N ARG A 153 0.45 -2.05 -16.50
CA ARG A 153 -0.17 -1.05 -17.38
C ARG A 153 0.38 -1.14 -18.80
N ARG A 154 1.70 -1.20 -18.97
CA ARG A 154 2.32 -1.33 -20.30
C ARG A 154 1.85 -2.57 -21.05
N ILE A 155 1.71 -3.72 -20.37
CA ILE A 155 1.20 -4.96 -20.97
C ILE A 155 -0.27 -4.80 -21.35
N ALA A 156 -1.09 -4.20 -20.49
CA ALA A 156 -2.50 -3.93 -20.79
C ALA A 156 -2.64 -3.02 -22.03
N ASP A 157 -1.86 -1.95 -22.12
CA ASP A 157 -1.88 -1.02 -23.25
C ASP A 157 -1.45 -1.70 -24.55
N GLN A 158 -0.43 -2.58 -24.49
CA GLN A 158 -0.02 -3.38 -25.64
C GLN A 158 -1.14 -4.32 -26.10
N ARG A 159 -1.83 -4.99 -25.18
CA ARG A 159 -2.97 -5.85 -25.50
C ARG A 159 -4.10 -5.06 -26.15
N ILE A 160 -4.45 -3.90 -25.59
CA ILE A 160 -5.48 -3.03 -26.15
C ILE A 160 -5.10 -2.60 -27.57
N LYS A 161 -3.85 -2.18 -27.82
CA LYS A 161 -3.38 -1.84 -29.17
C LYS A 161 -3.51 -3.01 -30.14
N THR A 162 -3.15 -4.23 -29.73
CA THR A 162 -3.30 -5.40 -30.60
C THR A 162 -4.76 -5.72 -30.90
N GLU A 163 -5.67 -5.55 -29.93
CA GLU A 163 -7.10 -5.79 -30.14
C GLU A 163 -7.73 -4.72 -31.06
N VAL A 164 -7.30 -3.46 -30.94
CA VAL A 164 -7.72 -2.39 -31.85
C VAL A 164 -7.26 -2.67 -33.28
N LEU A 165 -5.97 -3.00 -33.48
CA LEU A 165 -5.44 -3.34 -34.81
C LEU A 165 -6.14 -4.55 -35.43
N LYS A 166 -6.48 -5.58 -34.64
CA LYS A 166 -7.26 -6.72 -35.13
C LYS A 166 -8.65 -6.30 -35.60
N ARG A 167 -9.33 -5.43 -34.85
CA ARG A 167 -10.65 -4.92 -35.22
C ARG A 167 -10.60 -4.10 -36.51
N GLU A 168 -9.61 -3.23 -36.65
CA GLU A 168 -9.40 -2.43 -37.88
C GLU A 168 -9.14 -3.33 -39.09
N ASN A 169 -8.26 -4.33 -38.95
CA ASN A 169 -8.00 -5.31 -40.01
C ASN A 169 -9.22 -6.17 -40.37
N MET A 170 -10.07 -6.52 -39.40
CA MET A 170 -11.32 -7.21 -39.71
C MET A 170 -12.33 -6.29 -40.40
N ALA A 171 -12.40 -5.03 -39.98
CA ALA A 171 -13.29 -4.04 -40.59
C ALA A 171 -12.91 -3.76 -42.06
N SER A 172 -11.63 -3.63 -42.38
CA SER A 172 -11.17 -3.46 -43.76
C SER A 172 -11.51 -4.68 -44.62
N LYS A 173 -11.24 -5.90 -44.13
CA LYS A 173 -11.60 -7.14 -44.83
C LYS A 173 -13.11 -7.28 -45.07
N LEU A 174 -13.94 -6.90 -44.09
CA LEU A 174 -15.41 -6.91 -44.24
C LEU A 174 -15.87 -5.89 -45.27
N HIS A 175 -15.22 -4.72 -45.32
CA HIS A 175 -15.52 -3.70 -46.33
C HIS A 175 -15.16 -4.19 -47.74
N ASP A 176 -13.97 -4.78 -47.93
CA ASP A 176 -13.54 -5.34 -49.21
C ASP A 176 -14.47 -6.48 -49.66
N LEU A 177 -14.93 -7.31 -48.73
CA LEU A 177 -15.91 -8.36 -49.00
C LEU A 177 -17.24 -7.77 -49.46
N LYS A 178 -17.76 -6.75 -48.77
CA LYS A 178 -19.00 -6.06 -49.15
C LYS A 178 -18.88 -5.45 -50.54
N GLN A 179 -17.73 -4.85 -50.88
CA GLN A 179 -17.49 -4.32 -52.21
C GLN A 179 -17.43 -5.42 -53.28
N ALA A 180 -16.80 -6.57 -52.99
CA ALA A 180 -16.76 -7.72 -53.89
C ALA A 180 -18.16 -8.30 -54.13
N ILE A 181 -18.95 -8.49 -53.07
CA ILE A 181 -20.34 -8.96 -53.15
C ILE A 181 -21.19 -7.96 -53.95
N ALA A 182 -21.05 -6.66 -53.72
CA ALA A 182 -21.81 -5.65 -54.46
C ALA A 182 -21.49 -5.67 -55.96
N LYS A 183 -20.22 -5.88 -56.34
CA LYS A 183 -19.79 -6.04 -57.73
C LYS A 183 -20.32 -7.34 -58.36
N GLU A 184 -20.35 -8.45 -57.60
CA GLU A 184 -20.84 -9.74 -58.10
C GLU A 184 -22.36 -9.88 -58.10
N SER A 185 -23.09 -9.13 -57.26
CA SER A 185 -24.57 -9.17 -57.21
C SER A 185 -25.28 -8.77 -58.51
N GLN A 186 -24.53 -8.28 -59.50
CA GLN A 186 -25.00 -7.99 -60.85
C GLN A 186 -24.95 -9.22 -61.81
N GLY A 187 -24.39 -10.36 -61.40
CA GLY A 187 -24.40 -11.63 -62.14
C GLY A 187 -24.76 -12.80 -61.23
N HIS A 188 -25.61 -13.73 -61.68
CA HIS A 188 -26.08 -14.85 -60.87
C HIS A 188 -24.93 -15.77 -60.39
N GLY A 189 -24.55 -15.65 -59.11
CA GLY A 189 -23.67 -16.57 -58.38
C GLY A 189 -22.51 -15.87 -57.65
N LEU A 190 -22.22 -16.27 -56.41
CA LEU A 190 -21.01 -15.85 -55.69
C LEU A 190 -19.78 -16.45 -56.39
N GLY A 191 -18.86 -15.60 -56.84
CA GLY A 191 -17.67 -16.05 -57.54
C GLY A 191 -16.65 -16.74 -56.62
N PRO A 192 -15.72 -17.52 -57.21
CA PRO A 192 -14.71 -18.27 -56.47
C PRO A 192 -13.79 -17.37 -55.62
N GLU A 193 -13.53 -16.14 -56.05
CA GLU A 193 -12.74 -15.16 -55.30
C GLU A 193 -13.45 -14.68 -54.03
N THR A 194 -14.76 -14.45 -54.09
CA THR A 194 -15.56 -14.01 -52.93
C THR A 194 -15.67 -15.14 -51.91
N LEU A 195 -15.80 -16.39 -52.36
CA LEU A 195 -15.76 -17.57 -51.50
C LEU A 195 -14.41 -17.73 -50.79
N GLN A 196 -13.27 -17.52 -51.48
CA GLN A 196 -11.95 -17.55 -50.86
C GLN A 196 -11.79 -16.45 -49.80
N LYS A 197 -12.27 -15.23 -50.07
CA LYS A 197 -12.20 -14.12 -49.10
C LYS A 197 -13.05 -14.40 -47.85
N ILE A 198 -14.23 -14.99 -48.01
CA ILE A 198 -15.07 -15.44 -46.87
C ILE A 198 -14.33 -16.49 -46.06
N GLN A 199 -13.75 -17.51 -46.72
CA GLN A 199 -13.02 -18.58 -46.04
C GLN A 199 -11.77 -18.06 -45.31
N ALA A 200 -11.07 -17.05 -45.85
CA ALA A 200 -9.93 -16.41 -45.20
C ALA A 200 -10.32 -15.62 -43.93
N ILE A 201 -11.50 -14.99 -43.91
CA ILE A 201 -12.01 -14.27 -42.72
C ILE A 201 -12.39 -15.24 -41.60
N TYR A 202 -12.98 -16.39 -41.95
CA TYR A 202 -13.32 -17.45 -40.99
C TYR A 202 -12.14 -18.37 -40.64
N GLY A 203 -10.93 -18.12 -41.16
CA GLY A 203 -9.73 -18.90 -40.85
C GLY A 203 -9.73 -20.33 -41.41
N LEU A 204 -10.52 -20.59 -42.47
CA LEU A 204 -10.67 -21.92 -43.07
C LEU A 204 -9.58 -22.25 -44.11
N ILE A 205 -8.86 -21.25 -44.61
CA ILE A 205 -7.71 -21.42 -45.51
C ILE A 205 -6.44 -21.48 -44.66
N GLY A 206 -6.18 -22.65 -44.08
CA GLY A 206 -4.96 -22.90 -43.30
C GLY A 206 -4.62 -24.36 -43.08
N LYS A 207 -5.36 -25.30 -43.70
CA LYS A 207 -5.19 -26.74 -43.47
C LYS A 207 -4.88 -27.57 -44.71
N GLN A 208 -4.90 -27.02 -45.93
CA GLN A 208 -4.67 -27.81 -47.14
C GLN A 208 -3.26 -27.69 -47.75
N GLU A 209 -2.43 -26.74 -47.31
CA GLU A 209 -1.05 -26.62 -47.80
C GLU A 209 -0.01 -27.37 -46.95
N ALA A 210 -0.39 -27.93 -45.79
CA ALA A 210 0.51 -28.69 -44.93
C ALA A 210 0.62 -30.19 -45.29
N GLU A 211 -0.20 -30.70 -46.21
CA GLU A 211 -0.21 -32.13 -46.60
C GLU A 211 0.36 -32.40 -48.01
N ALA A 212 0.84 -31.37 -48.74
CA ALA A 212 1.31 -31.52 -50.12
C ALA A 212 2.82 -31.25 -50.33
N GLY A 213 3.62 -31.23 -49.25
CA GLY A 213 5.07 -30.94 -49.30
C GLY A 213 5.95 -31.99 -48.63
N GLY A 214 5.48 -33.24 -48.53
CA GLY A 214 6.21 -34.36 -47.94
C GLY A 214 6.23 -35.57 -48.85
N GLU A 215 6.93 -35.47 -49.98
CA GLU A 215 7.54 -36.59 -50.69
C GLU A 215 9.03 -36.29 -50.91
#